data_AF-A0A9P1GGD9-F1
#
_entry.id   AF-A0A9P1GGD9-F1
#
_cell.length_a   1.000
_cell.length_b   1.000
_cell.length_c   1.000
_cell.angle_alpha   90.00
_cell.angle_beta   90.00
_cell.angle_gamma   90.00
#
_symmetry.space_group_name_H-M   'P 1'
#
loop_
_entity.id
_entity.type
_entity.pdbx_description
1 polymer ?
#
loop_
_entity_poly.entity_id
_entity_poly.type
_entity_poly.pdbx_seq_one_letter_code
_entity_poly.pdbx_strand_id
1 'polypeptide(L)'
;MVQLRASSPWRKICCKDQHLSQLALTKEWSKGGYDAILGFSQGAILAAALCTRLLEKGQPPRFAIFLSGFGKPKPAGFTFPESPMPIPSLHMWGDADEHIPSWTSKVLAERFDNPQVHAHAGHHIVPQKAADVNIILSFIEMIGQPKATSNGITKTGGPASPGYPGIPCDELVVALRRYSAPRQTAYAMEELEHPGTGTYERLVALLLGKDYASMSHGACRTSEDAVRVRLAGGWQDVTLHSGAKAMLLRTPTAQWLLAVLPADVKLSWKKLRAMHGKGTRIATEEEVVEVTGCLPGAVPPMAAAFPRQAAVVADVTLPEVINFNCGLRTRSIQMKRQCYESVQPATFADIIE
;
A
#
# COMPACT_ATOMS: atom_id res chain seq x y z
N MET A 1 -4.47 5.20 1.85
CA MET A 1 -4.44 6.53 2.52
C MET A 1 -5.70 6.71 3.38
N VAL A 2 -5.55 7.10 4.65
CA VAL A 2 -6.66 7.33 5.60
C VAL A 2 -6.64 8.81 6.04
N GLN A 3 -7.80 9.45 6.13
CA GLN A 3 -7.97 10.75 6.77
C GLN A 3 -8.81 10.60 8.05
N LEU A 4 -8.37 11.25 9.12
CA LEU A 4 -9.14 11.37 10.36
C LEU A 4 -9.72 12.77 10.43
N ARG A 5 -11.01 12.88 10.76
CA ARG A 5 -11.69 14.17 10.88
C ARG A 5 -11.61 14.66 12.32
N ALA A 6 -11.07 15.86 12.54
CA ALA A 6 -11.32 16.62 13.74
C ALA A 6 -12.46 17.62 13.52
N SER A 7 -13.09 18.12 14.59
CA SER A 7 -14.25 19.05 14.55
C SER A 7 -14.09 20.24 13.58
N SER A 8 -12.86 20.58 13.23
CA SER A 8 -12.37 21.09 11.93
C SER A 8 -10.84 21.23 12.11
N PRO A 9 -9.95 20.97 11.12
CA PRO A 9 -10.14 20.40 9.78
C PRO A 9 -9.78 18.89 9.67
N TRP A 10 -10.06 18.27 8.50
CA TRP A 10 -9.59 16.92 8.17
C TRP A 10 -8.05 16.82 8.20
N ARG A 11 -7.53 15.82 8.91
CA ARG A 11 -6.10 15.52 8.98
C ARG A 11 -5.76 14.29 8.13
N LYS A 12 -4.88 14.51 7.15
CA LYS A 12 -4.34 13.44 6.30
C LYS A 12 -3.28 12.66 7.05
N ILE A 13 -3.45 11.34 7.13
CA ILE A 13 -2.44 10.44 7.68
C ILE A 13 -2.01 9.48 6.57
N CYS A 14 -0.79 9.68 6.08
CA CYS A 14 -0.21 8.81 5.08
C CYS A 14 0.46 7.62 5.78
N CYS A 15 -0.11 6.45 5.57
CA CYS A 15 0.24 5.22 6.25
C CYS A 15 0.82 4.27 5.21
N LYS A 16 2.14 4.03 5.27
CA LYS A 16 2.86 3.29 4.22
C LYS A 16 2.82 1.77 4.43
N ASP A 17 2.67 1.29 5.67
CA ASP A 17 2.66 -0.14 6.06
C ASP A 17 1.37 -0.53 6.80
N GLN A 18 0.57 -1.47 6.30
CA GLN A 18 -0.79 -1.70 6.80
C GLN A 18 -0.87 -2.11 8.29
N HIS A 19 0.05 -2.95 8.79
CA HIS A 19 0.00 -3.44 10.17
C HIS A 19 0.53 -2.38 11.16
N LEU A 20 1.66 -1.76 10.83
CA LEU A 20 2.21 -0.63 11.62
C LEU A 20 1.26 0.58 11.59
N SER A 21 0.50 0.73 10.51
CA SER A 21 -0.45 1.83 10.35
C SER A 21 -1.69 1.69 11.20
N GLN A 22 -2.20 0.48 11.47
CA GLN A 22 -3.33 0.32 12.39
C GLN A 22 -2.95 0.78 13.80
N LEU A 23 -1.77 0.39 14.28
CA LEU A 23 -1.28 0.81 15.61
C LEU A 23 -1.02 2.31 15.66
N ALA A 24 -0.37 2.86 14.62
CA ALA A 24 -0.12 4.30 14.51
C ALA A 24 -1.42 5.12 14.44
N LEU A 25 -2.40 4.69 13.64
CA LEU A 25 -3.70 5.34 13.55
C LEU A 25 -4.52 5.21 14.84
N THR A 26 -4.46 4.07 15.51
CA THR A 26 -5.10 3.89 16.82
C THR A 26 -4.48 4.82 17.86
N LYS A 27 -3.14 4.93 17.88
CA LYS A 27 -2.41 5.86 18.76
C LYS A 27 -2.76 7.32 18.45
N GLU A 28 -2.87 7.67 17.17
CA GLU A 28 -3.28 9.01 16.75
C GLU A 28 -4.72 9.31 17.15
N TRP A 29 -5.66 8.39 16.91
CA TRP A 29 -7.05 8.50 17.35
C TRP A 29 -7.16 8.74 18.86
N SER A 30 -6.34 8.02 19.63
CA SER A 30 -6.29 8.14 21.10
C SER A 30 -5.81 9.50 21.59
N LYS A 31 -5.19 10.34 20.74
CA LYS A 31 -4.88 11.74 21.10
C LYS A 31 -6.14 12.60 21.22
N GLY A 32 -7.29 12.08 20.77
CA GLY A 32 -8.58 12.73 20.86
C GLY A 32 -8.76 13.81 19.80
N GLY A 33 -9.97 14.37 19.77
CA GLY A 33 -10.34 15.40 18.82
C GLY A 33 -10.69 14.88 17.43
N TYR A 34 -10.74 13.56 17.22
CA TYR A 34 -11.24 12.94 16.00
C TYR A 34 -12.60 12.29 16.19
N ASP A 35 -13.45 12.33 15.19
CA ASP A 35 -14.81 11.80 15.29
C ASP A 35 -15.33 11.08 14.06
N ALA A 36 -14.62 11.15 12.93
CA ALA A 36 -14.92 10.35 11.74
C ALA A 36 -13.66 9.87 11.02
N ILE A 37 -13.82 8.82 10.20
CA ILE A 37 -12.75 8.22 9.41
C ILE A 37 -13.16 8.24 7.93
N LEU A 38 -12.22 8.59 7.04
CA LEU A 38 -12.40 8.45 5.60
C LEU A 38 -11.22 7.68 4.99
N GLY A 39 -11.51 6.70 4.14
CA GLY A 39 -10.49 5.95 3.40
C GLY A 39 -10.81 5.84 1.91
N PHE A 40 -9.77 5.80 1.08
CA PHE A 40 -9.85 5.55 -0.37
C PHE A 40 -9.03 4.32 -0.77
N SER A 41 -9.58 3.45 -1.62
CA SER A 41 -8.93 2.25 -2.16
C SER A 41 -8.42 1.35 -1.01
N GLN A 42 -7.15 0.93 -1.03
CA GLN A 42 -6.54 0.20 0.10
C GLN A 42 -6.63 0.95 1.44
N GLY A 43 -6.71 2.29 1.41
CA GLY A 43 -6.96 3.10 2.59
C GLY A 43 -8.35 2.88 3.21
N ALA A 44 -9.36 2.56 2.40
CA ALA A 44 -10.69 2.20 2.90
C ALA A 44 -10.65 0.90 3.71
N ILE A 45 -9.79 -0.06 3.33
CA ILE A 45 -9.61 -1.32 4.06
C ILE A 45 -8.98 -1.08 5.43
N LEU A 46 -7.92 -0.26 5.43
CA LEU A 46 -7.24 0.18 6.65
C LEU A 46 -8.19 0.97 7.58
N ALA A 47 -9.01 1.85 7.01
CA ALA A 47 -10.03 2.58 7.74
C ALA A 47 -11.08 1.64 8.36
N ALA A 48 -11.52 0.61 7.64
CA ALA A 48 -12.50 -0.35 8.14
C ALA A 48 -11.92 -1.21 9.28
N ALA A 49 -10.67 -1.66 9.16
CA ALA A 49 -10.01 -2.37 10.26
C ALA A 49 -9.72 -1.47 11.47
N LEU A 50 -9.44 -0.19 11.24
CA LEU A 50 -9.36 0.79 12.32
C LEU A 50 -10.72 0.93 13.02
N CYS A 51 -11.83 0.96 12.29
CA CYS A 51 -13.18 0.97 12.89
C CYS A 51 -13.38 -0.23 13.81
N THR A 52 -13.00 -1.43 13.39
CA THR A 52 -13.06 -2.65 14.21
C THR A 52 -12.27 -2.50 15.51
N ARG A 53 -10.99 -2.10 15.41
CA ARG A 53 -10.11 -1.90 16.58
C ARG A 53 -10.62 -0.83 17.54
N LEU A 54 -11.17 0.25 17.01
CA LEU A 54 -11.71 1.35 17.82
C LEU A 54 -13.00 0.97 18.52
N LEU A 55 -13.85 0.18 17.85
CA LEU A 55 -15.06 -0.39 18.45
C LEU A 55 -14.72 -1.33 19.61
N GLU A 56 -13.74 -2.23 19.43
CA GLU A 56 -13.24 -3.13 20.49
C GLU A 56 -12.71 -2.37 21.71
N LYS A 57 -12.15 -1.18 21.50
CA LYS A 57 -11.65 -0.29 22.56
C LYS A 57 -12.73 0.61 23.18
N GLY A 58 -13.98 0.52 22.75
CA GLY A 58 -15.06 1.39 23.21
C GLY A 58 -14.91 2.85 22.76
N GLN A 59 -14.12 3.11 21.72
CA GLN A 59 -13.89 4.44 21.15
C GLN A 59 -14.23 4.50 19.64
N PRO A 60 -15.39 3.98 19.20
CA PRO A 60 -15.72 3.94 17.78
C PRO A 60 -15.82 5.35 17.18
N PRO A 61 -15.51 5.52 15.88
CA PRO A 61 -15.86 6.74 15.16
C PRO A 61 -17.38 6.94 15.17
N ARG A 62 -17.83 8.21 15.10
CA ARG A 62 -19.25 8.51 14.93
C ARG A 62 -19.79 8.03 13.58
N PHE A 63 -18.94 8.07 12.56
CA PHE A 63 -19.22 7.51 11.24
C PHE A 63 -17.94 7.26 10.44
N ALA A 64 -18.06 6.49 9.36
CA ALA A 64 -16.96 6.24 8.44
C ALA A 64 -17.37 6.39 6.96
N ILE A 65 -16.44 6.80 6.11
CA ILE A 65 -16.66 6.98 4.66
C ILE A 65 -15.60 6.18 3.89
N PHE A 66 -16.06 5.32 2.99
CA PHE A 66 -15.23 4.40 2.22
C PHE A 66 -15.41 4.66 0.73
N LEU A 67 -14.33 5.08 0.07
CA LEU A 67 -14.32 5.39 -1.35
C LEU A 67 -13.52 4.29 -2.07
N SER A 68 -14.12 3.58 -3.02
CA SER A 68 -13.52 2.44 -3.73
C SER A 68 -12.84 1.40 -2.82
N GLY A 69 -13.41 1.16 -1.62
CA GLY A 69 -12.95 0.10 -0.71
C GLY A 69 -13.44 -1.29 -1.14
N PHE A 70 -12.80 -2.36 -0.68
CA PHE A 70 -13.08 -3.74 -1.09
C PHE A 70 -13.01 -4.75 0.07
N GLY A 71 -14.03 -5.60 0.22
CA GLY A 71 -14.06 -6.61 1.28
C GLY A 71 -13.29 -7.89 0.93
N LYS A 72 -13.02 -8.12 -0.37
CA LYS A 72 -12.36 -9.30 -0.93
C LYS A 72 -11.41 -8.95 -2.11
N PRO A 73 -10.24 -9.60 -2.23
CA PRO A 73 -9.64 -10.48 -1.23
C PRO A 73 -9.29 -9.69 0.03
N LYS A 74 -9.53 -10.29 1.19
CA LYS A 74 -9.20 -9.68 2.48
C LYS A 74 -7.67 -9.70 2.64
N PRO A 75 -7.00 -8.56 2.84
CA PRO A 75 -5.55 -8.56 3.05
C PRO A 75 -5.15 -9.39 4.28
N ALA A 76 -3.99 -10.05 4.21
CA ALA A 76 -3.46 -10.81 5.34
C ALA A 76 -3.30 -9.90 6.58
N GLY A 77 -3.66 -10.41 7.76
CA GLY A 77 -3.63 -9.64 9.01
C GLY A 77 -4.82 -8.71 9.23
N PHE A 78 -5.81 -8.70 8.33
CA PHE A 78 -7.08 -7.99 8.55
C PHE A 78 -8.14 -8.94 9.09
N THR A 79 -8.76 -8.52 10.18
CA THR A 79 -9.94 -9.17 10.77
C THR A 79 -11.08 -8.17 10.75
N PHE A 80 -12.19 -8.60 10.15
CA PHE A 80 -13.46 -7.90 10.31
C PHE A 80 -14.30 -8.70 11.30
N PRO A 81 -15.14 -8.05 12.12
CA PRO A 81 -16.01 -8.74 13.04
C PRO A 81 -17.00 -9.62 12.28
N GLU A 82 -17.43 -10.72 12.92
CA GLU A 82 -18.42 -11.63 12.35
C GLU A 82 -19.80 -10.95 12.24
N SER A 83 -20.15 -10.14 13.23
CA SER A 83 -21.34 -9.28 13.22
C SER A 83 -21.02 -7.92 12.60
N PRO A 84 -21.97 -7.31 11.86
CA PRO A 84 -21.80 -5.96 11.34
C PRO A 84 -21.51 -4.94 12.46
N MET A 85 -20.65 -3.98 12.16
CA MET A 85 -20.29 -2.91 13.09
C MET A 85 -21.44 -1.89 13.20
N PRO A 86 -21.85 -1.48 14.42
CA PRO A 86 -22.87 -0.46 14.65
C PRO A 86 -22.30 0.96 14.44
N ILE A 87 -21.57 1.17 13.35
CA ILE A 87 -20.94 2.42 12.96
C ILE A 87 -21.63 2.88 11.67
N PRO A 88 -22.34 4.03 11.67
CA PRO A 88 -22.90 4.59 10.45
C PRO A 88 -21.82 4.75 9.37
N SER A 89 -22.10 4.29 8.16
CA SER A 89 -21.11 4.33 7.09
C SER A 89 -21.69 4.69 5.72
N LEU A 90 -20.88 5.39 4.92
CA LEU A 90 -21.11 5.64 3.51
C LEU A 90 -20.05 4.91 2.68
N HIS A 91 -20.48 4.13 1.70
CA HIS A 91 -19.63 3.42 0.75
C HIS A 91 -19.91 3.92 -0.65
N MET A 92 -18.87 4.38 -1.35
CA MET A 92 -18.99 4.87 -2.72
C MET A 92 -18.01 4.15 -3.64
N TRP A 93 -18.40 3.88 -4.88
CA TRP A 93 -17.53 3.29 -5.89
C TRP A 93 -17.89 3.75 -7.31
N GLY A 94 -16.94 3.62 -8.22
CA GLY A 94 -17.16 3.86 -9.64
C GLY A 94 -17.76 2.65 -10.33
N ASP A 95 -18.83 2.81 -11.11
CA ASP A 95 -19.39 1.72 -11.93
C ASP A 95 -18.47 1.33 -13.10
N ALA A 96 -17.59 2.24 -13.53
CA ALA A 96 -16.57 1.97 -14.54
C ALA A 96 -15.23 1.57 -13.90
N ASP A 97 -15.19 1.25 -12.60
CA ASP A 97 -13.97 0.83 -11.91
C ASP A 97 -13.59 -0.61 -12.31
N GLU A 98 -12.58 -0.74 -13.18
CA GLU A 98 -12.04 -2.03 -13.63
C GLU A 98 -11.10 -2.66 -12.61
N HIS A 99 -10.62 -1.89 -11.62
CA HIS A 99 -9.67 -2.37 -10.61
C HIS A 99 -10.39 -2.95 -9.38
N ILE A 100 -11.43 -2.26 -8.91
CA ILE A 100 -12.24 -2.66 -7.77
C ILE A 100 -13.69 -2.82 -8.24
N PRO A 101 -14.10 -4.04 -8.64
CA PRO A 101 -15.47 -4.30 -9.03
C PRO A 101 -16.46 -3.98 -7.92
N SER A 102 -17.62 -3.42 -8.26
CA SER A 102 -18.64 -2.98 -7.30
C SER A 102 -19.06 -4.06 -6.28
N TRP A 103 -19.04 -5.33 -6.66
CA TRP A 103 -19.39 -6.44 -5.76
C TRP A 103 -18.46 -6.52 -4.54
N THR A 104 -17.17 -6.24 -4.68
CA THR A 104 -16.26 -6.32 -3.53
C THR A 104 -16.41 -5.11 -2.61
N SER A 105 -16.76 -3.95 -3.15
CA SER A 105 -17.17 -2.78 -2.35
C SER A 105 -18.42 -3.07 -1.52
N LYS A 106 -19.40 -3.79 -2.11
CA LYS A 106 -20.59 -4.25 -1.38
C LYS A 106 -20.24 -5.22 -0.24
N VAL A 107 -19.29 -6.13 -0.44
CA VAL A 107 -18.82 -7.02 0.63
C VAL A 107 -18.20 -6.24 1.80
N LEU A 108 -17.54 -5.11 1.54
CA LEU A 108 -17.06 -4.24 2.62
C LEU A 108 -18.23 -3.54 3.32
N ALA A 109 -19.23 -3.09 2.57
CA ALA A 109 -20.43 -2.44 3.11
C ALA A 109 -21.19 -3.35 4.07
N GLU A 110 -21.31 -4.64 3.75
CA GLU A 110 -21.93 -5.67 4.61
C GLU A 110 -21.25 -5.85 5.98
N ARG A 111 -20.08 -5.24 6.22
CA ARG A 111 -19.41 -5.23 7.54
C ARG A 111 -19.93 -4.13 8.48
N PHE A 112 -20.87 -3.32 8.04
CA PHE A 112 -21.46 -2.23 8.80
C PHE A 112 -22.99 -2.41 8.84
N ASP A 113 -23.61 -2.01 9.96
CA ASP A 113 -25.07 -2.01 10.07
C ASP A 113 -25.68 -0.89 9.23
N ASN A 114 -26.68 -1.24 8.41
CA ASN A 114 -27.43 -0.32 7.53
C ASN A 114 -26.53 0.69 6.79
N PRO A 115 -25.54 0.23 5.99
CA PRO A 115 -24.63 1.11 5.28
C PRO A 115 -25.38 1.88 4.19
N GLN A 116 -25.05 3.15 4.01
CA GLN A 116 -25.43 3.89 2.81
C GLN A 116 -24.44 3.56 1.70
N VAL A 117 -24.97 3.28 0.50
CA VAL A 117 -24.18 2.91 -0.67
C VAL A 117 -24.52 3.83 -1.83
N HIS A 118 -23.51 4.27 -2.58
CA HIS A 118 -23.70 5.10 -3.78
C HIS A 118 -22.71 4.73 -4.88
N ALA A 119 -23.23 4.38 -6.05
CA ALA A 119 -22.42 4.17 -7.24
C ALA A 119 -22.36 5.45 -8.07
N HIS A 120 -21.18 5.78 -8.60
CA HIS A 120 -21.01 6.92 -9.51
C HIS A 120 -20.46 6.46 -10.86
N ALA A 121 -20.72 7.24 -11.92
CA ALA A 121 -20.31 6.90 -13.29
C ALA A 121 -18.79 7.03 -13.57
N GLY A 122 -17.95 7.08 -12.53
CA GLY A 122 -16.49 7.21 -12.67
C GLY A 122 -15.78 5.85 -12.67
N HIS A 123 -14.47 5.88 -12.89
CA HIS A 123 -13.58 4.73 -12.70
C HIS A 123 -13.09 4.65 -11.24
N HIS A 124 -11.85 4.18 -11.00
CA HIS A 124 -11.20 4.15 -9.69
C HIS A 124 -10.75 5.54 -9.18
N ILE A 125 -11.71 6.40 -8.86
CA ILE A 125 -11.44 7.80 -8.50
C ILE A 125 -12.16 8.22 -7.22
N VAL A 126 -11.58 9.20 -6.53
CA VAL A 126 -12.32 9.94 -5.48
C VAL A 126 -13.37 10.83 -6.15
N PRO A 127 -14.64 10.82 -5.69
CA PRO A 127 -15.69 11.62 -6.29
C PRO A 127 -15.39 13.12 -6.20
N GLN A 128 -15.52 13.80 -7.34
CA GLN A 128 -15.25 15.24 -7.49
C GLN A 128 -16.41 16.00 -8.13
N LYS A 129 -17.37 15.30 -8.75
CA LYS A 129 -18.55 15.92 -9.35
C LYS A 129 -19.49 16.39 -8.26
N ALA A 130 -20.10 17.56 -8.44
CA ALA A 130 -21.00 18.15 -7.44
C ALA A 130 -22.11 17.19 -6.98
N ALA A 131 -22.70 16.44 -7.91
CA ALA A 131 -23.72 15.43 -7.59
C ALA A 131 -23.22 14.37 -6.61
N ASP A 132 -22.01 13.82 -6.81
CA ASP A 132 -21.44 12.80 -5.94
C ASP A 132 -20.94 13.37 -4.61
N VAL A 133 -20.37 14.58 -4.63
CA VAL A 133 -19.96 15.29 -3.41
C VAL A 133 -21.17 15.61 -2.52
N ASN A 134 -22.31 15.96 -3.12
CA ASN A 134 -23.55 16.22 -2.39
C ASN A 134 -24.05 15.00 -1.62
N ILE A 135 -23.85 13.78 -2.15
CA ILE A 135 -24.17 12.55 -1.40
C ILE A 135 -23.37 12.46 -0.10
N ILE A 136 -22.07 12.80 -0.15
CA ILE A 136 -21.19 12.82 1.02
C ILE A 136 -21.67 13.87 2.02
N LEU A 137 -22.03 15.07 1.55
CA LEU A 137 -22.54 16.14 2.40
C LEU A 137 -23.86 15.74 3.07
N SER A 138 -24.83 15.23 2.31
CA SER A 138 -26.12 14.78 2.84
C SER A 138 -25.97 13.65 3.87
N PHE A 139 -25.05 12.71 3.65
CA PHE A 139 -24.72 11.69 4.64
C PHE A 139 -24.23 12.31 5.95
N ILE A 140 -23.29 13.25 5.87
CA ILE A 140 -22.71 13.91 7.05
C ILE A 140 -23.76 14.74 7.79
N GLU A 141 -24.60 15.48 7.06
CA GLU A 141 -25.71 16.26 7.62
C GLU A 141 -26.70 15.36 8.36
N MET A 142 -27.09 14.22 7.78
CA MET A 142 -27.98 13.25 8.41
C MET A 142 -27.42 12.76 9.75
N ILE A 143 -26.13 12.42 9.82
CA ILE A 143 -25.48 11.95 11.06
C ILE A 143 -25.33 13.09 12.10
N GLY A 144 -25.31 14.34 11.65
CA GLY A 144 -25.23 15.53 12.49
C GLY A 144 -26.55 15.91 13.16
N GLN A 145 -27.69 15.42 12.66
CA GLN A 145 -29.00 15.71 13.25
C GLN A 145 -29.23 14.89 14.54
N PRO A 146 -29.79 15.50 15.61
CA PRO A 146 -30.20 14.75 16.79
C PRO A 146 -31.29 13.75 16.41
N LYS A 147 -31.15 12.48 16.83
CA LYS A 147 -32.18 11.46 16.64
C LYS A 147 -33.51 11.96 17.23
N ALA A 148 -34.52 12.15 16.39
CA ALA A 148 -35.87 12.47 16.83
C ALA A 148 -36.35 11.32 17.75
N THR A 149 -36.55 11.61 19.03
CA THR A 149 -37.10 10.66 19.98
C THR A 149 -38.59 10.45 19.67
N SER A 150 -38.98 9.22 19.37
CA SER A 150 -40.37 8.80 19.30
C SER A 150 -40.98 8.80 20.71
N ASN A 151 -41.80 9.83 20.99
CA ASN A 151 -42.91 9.99 21.94
C ASN A 151 -42.91 9.28 23.32
N GLY A 152 -43.01 10.09 24.39
CA GLY A 152 -43.49 9.68 25.72
C GLY A 152 -43.19 10.68 26.85
N ILE A 153 -44.11 11.64 27.05
CA ILE A 153 -44.35 12.52 28.22
C ILE A 153 -43.41 12.39 29.45
N THR A 154 -42.57 13.40 29.71
CA THR A 154 -42.57 14.32 30.90
C THR A 154 -41.30 15.18 30.91
N LYS A 155 -41.46 16.45 31.28
CA LYS A 155 -40.39 17.46 31.40
C LYS A 155 -39.53 17.21 32.65
N THR A 156 -38.21 17.27 32.50
CA THR A 156 -37.30 18.07 33.36
C THR A 156 -36.06 18.42 32.54
N GLY A 157 -35.72 19.72 32.51
CA GLY A 157 -34.68 20.28 31.66
C GLY A 157 -33.28 19.79 32.02
N GLY A 158 -32.63 19.15 31.03
CA GLY A 158 -31.18 19.13 30.89
C GLY A 158 -30.79 19.99 29.69
N PRO A 159 -29.55 20.53 29.64
CA PRO A 159 -29.13 21.37 28.53
C PRO A 159 -29.22 20.57 27.23
N ALA A 160 -29.91 21.13 26.24
CA ALA A 160 -29.94 20.60 24.88
C ALA A 160 -28.49 20.41 24.41
N SER A 161 -28.13 19.20 23.97
CA SER A 161 -26.82 18.95 23.39
C SER A 161 -26.64 19.88 22.18
N PRO A 162 -25.54 20.64 22.09
CA PRO A 162 -25.33 21.55 20.98
C PRO A 162 -25.31 20.74 19.68
N GLY A 163 -26.13 21.16 18.71
CA GLY A 163 -26.16 20.58 17.38
C GLY A 163 -24.77 20.53 16.77
N TYR A 164 -24.50 19.49 15.99
CA TYR A 164 -23.21 19.30 15.34
C TYR A 164 -23.00 20.44 14.32
N PRO A 165 -21.93 21.26 14.40
CA PRO A 165 -21.69 22.27 13.40
C PRO A 165 -21.48 21.58 12.04
N GLY A 166 -22.29 21.93 11.05
CA GLY A 166 -22.18 21.39 9.69
C GLY A 166 -20.75 21.58 9.16
N ILE A 167 -20.24 20.61 8.40
CA ILE A 167 -18.93 20.75 7.76
C ILE A 167 -19.08 21.79 6.63
N PRO A 168 -18.26 22.86 6.58
CA PRO A 168 -18.22 23.74 5.43
C PRO A 168 -17.84 22.93 4.17
N CYS A 169 -18.65 23.02 3.11
CA CYS A 169 -18.45 22.30 1.86
C CYS A 169 -16.99 22.41 1.34
N ASP A 170 -16.38 23.59 1.48
CA ASP A 170 -15.02 23.87 1.06
C ASP A 170 -13.96 23.00 1.77
N GLU A 171 -14.13 22.69 3.07
CA GLU A 171 -13.18 21.82 3.78
C GLU A 171 -13.26 20.37 3.32
N LEU A 172 -14.47 19.87 3.05
CA LEU A 172 -14.66 18.53 2.51
C LEU A 172 -14.10 18.44 1.08
N VAL A 173 -14.38 19.43 0.24
CA VAL A 173 -13.82 19.50 -1.11
C VAL A 173 -12.29 19.57 -1.07
N VAL A 174 -11.70 20.32 -0.13
CA VAL A 174 -10.24 20.31 0.08
C VAL A 174 -9.75 18.93 0.53
N ALA A 175 -10.44 18.25 1.44
CA ALA A 175 -10.11 16.91 1.90
C ALA A 175 -10.15 15.87 0.76
N LEU A 176 -11.17 15.93 -0.10
CA LEU A 176 -11.33 15.11 -1.30
C LEU A 176 -10.28 15.47 -2.38
N ARG A 177 -9.96 16.76 -2.56
CA ARG A 177 -8.88 17.21 -3.46
C ARG A 177 -7.49 16.79 -2.97
N ARG A 178 -7.26 16.62 -1.66
CA ARG A 178 -6.01 16.04 -1.12
C ARG A 178 -5.80 14.57 -1.51
N TYR A 179 -6.84 13.90 -2.01
CA TYR A 179 -6.77 12.59 -2.69
C TYR A 179 -6.61 12.70 -4.22
N SER A 180 -6.86 13.88 -4.81
CA SER A 180 -6.98 14.10 -6.26
C SER A 180 -5.91 15.05 -6.83
N ALA A 181 -4.93 15.49 -6.03
CA ALA A 181 -3.95 16.49 -6.46
C ALA A 181 -3.13 15.99 -7.68
N PRO A 182 -2.77 16.86 -8.66
CA PRO A 182 -2.19 16.45 -9.96
C PRO A 182 -0.87 15.67 -9.89
N ARG A 183 -0.22 15.64 -8.72
CA ARG A 183 0.93 14.77 -8.45
C ARG A 183 0.54 13.30 -8.20
N GLN A 184 -0.73 12.92 -8.33
CA GLN A 184 -1.19 11.54 -8.09
C GLN A 184 -1.70 10.81 -9.32
N THR A 185 -2.13 11.48 -10.40
CA THR A 185 -2.59 10.77 -11.61
C THR A 185 -1.45 10.12 -12.38
N ALA A 186 -0.26 10.72 -12.42
CA ALA A 186 0.93 10.07 -13.01
C ALA A 186 1.57 9.01 -12.09
N TYR A 187 1.31 9.07 -10.78
CA TYR A 187 1.93 8.18 -9.79
C TYR A 187 1.03 6.98 -9.41
N ALA A 188 -0.29 7.16 -9.41
CA ALA A 188 -1.24 6.07 -9.15
C ALA A 188 -1.40 5.13 -10.35
N MET A 189 -1.21 5.62 -11.58
CA MET A 189 -1.26 4.76 -12.78
C MET A 189 -0.07 3.79 -12.86
N GLU A 190 1.07 4.12 -12.24
CA GLU A 190 2.22 3.20 -12.15
C GLU A 190 2.25 2.38 -10.85
N GLU A 191 1.61 2.84 -9.77
CA GLU A 191 1.53 2.13 -8.47
C GLU A 191 0.42 1.07 -8.40
N LEU A 192 -0.46 0.98 -9.41
CA LEU A 192 -1.57 0.02 -9.50
C LEU A 192 -1.48 -0.96 -10.68
N GLU A 193 -0.42 -0.94 -11.50
CA GLU A 193 -0.09 -2.11 -12.32
C GLU A 193 0.54 -3.19 -11.44
N HIS A 194 -0.34 -3.81 -10.64
CA HIS A 194 -0.15 -5.01 -9.84
C HIS A 194 0.99 -4.91 -8.80
N PRO A 195 0.75 -5.14 -7.49
CA PRO A 195 1.80 -5.68 -6.64
C PRO A 195 2.12 -7.05 -7.24
N GLY A 196 3.07 -7.11 -8.18
CA GLY A 196 3.08 -8.18 -9.15
C GLY A 196 3.13 -9.51 -8.41
N THR A 197 2.03 -10.26 -8.51
CA THR A 197 1.88 -11.58 -7.88
C THR A 197 2.39 -11.71 -6.44
N GLY A 198 2.39 -10.67 -5.57
CA GLY A 198 2.77 -10.79 -4.15
C GLY A 198 4.26 -11.01 -3.81
N THR A 199 5.21 -10.57 -4.66
CA THR A 199 6.66 -10.79 -4.42
C THR A 199 7.18 -10.05 -3.20
N TYR A 200 6.71 -8.84 -2.93
CA TYR A 200 7.09 -8.10 -1.72
C TYR A 200 6.63 -8.86 -0.46
N GLU A 201 5.40 -9.37 -0.46
CA GLU A 201 4.81 -10.10 0.66
C GLU A 201 5.56 -11.41 0.93
N ARG A 202 5.89 -12.18 -0.13
CA ARG A 202 6.73 -13.38 0.00
C ARG A 202 8.12 -13.05 0.51
N LEU A 203 8.72 -11.97 0.05
CA LEU A 203 10.03 -11.51 0.52
C LEU A 203 9.99 -11.15 2.01
N VAL A 204 8.99 -10.39 2.45
CA VAL A 204 8.83 -10.07 3.89
C VAL A 204 8.62 -11.34 4.72
N ALA A 205 7.80 -12.28 4.23
CA ALA A 205 7.60 -13.56 4.90
C ALA A 205 8.89 -14.38 5.01
N LEU A 206 9.70 -14.43 3.94
CA LEU A 206 11.00 -15.10 3.91
C LEU A 206 12.01 -14.50 4.89
N LEU A 207 11.92 -13.18 5.12
CA LEU A 207 12.83 -12.45 6.00
C LEU A 207 12.34 -12.35 7.44
N LEU A 208 11.22 -12.99 7.81
CA LEU A 208 10.75 -13.01 9.19
C LEU A 208 11.82 -13.58 10.13
N GLY A 209 12.15 -12.83 11.18
CA GLY A 209 13.19 -13.21 12.15
C GLY A 209 14.62 -13.04 11.66
N LYS A 210 14.84 -12.41 10.51
CA LYS A 210 16.16 -12.06 9.98
C LYS A 210 16.53 -10.62 10.29
N ASP A 211 17.83 -10.34 10.35
CA ASP A 211 18.35 -8.99 10.56
C ASP A 211 18.34 -8.23 9.23
N TYR A 212 17.37 -7.32 9.07
CA TYR A 212 17.26 -6.41 7.94
C TYR A 212 16.54 -5.12 8.35
N ALA A 213 16.85 -4.03 7.65
CA ALA A 213 16.11 -2.79 7.73
C ALA A 213 15.24 -2.62 6.48
N SER A 214 14.10 -1.94 6.63
CA SER A 214 13.23 -1.60 5.51
C SER A 214 12.87 -0.12 5.53
N MET A 215 12.64 0.42 4.34
CA MET A 215 12.29 1.82 4.15
C MET A 215 11.21 1.96 3.10
N SER A 216 10.32 2.94 3.29
CA SER A 216 9.37 3.36 2.27
C SER A 216 9.66 4.79 1.82
N HIS A 217 9.84 4.99 0.52
CA HIS A 217 10.21 6.26 -0.12
C HIS A 217 9.34 6.53 -1.35
N GLY A 218 9.55 7.66 -2.04
CA GLY A 218 8.94 7.88 -3.37
C GLY A 218 9.51 6.90 -4.40
N ALA A 219 8.81 6.66 -5.50
CA ALA A 219 9.27 5.70 -6.51
C ALA A 219 10.68 6.06 -7.02
N CYS A 220 11.60 5.08 -7.02
CA CYS A 220 12.91 5.19 -7.63
C CYS A 220 13.00 4.25 -8.83
N ARG A 221 13.44 4.79 -9.97
CA ARG A 221 13.64 4.01 -11.20
C ARG A 221 15.13 3.79 -11.50
N THR A 222 15.98 4.74 -11.13
CA THR A 222 17.43 4.68 -11.36
C THR A 222 18.19 4.36 -10.07
N SER A 223 19.41 3.88 -10.23
CA SER A 223 20.31 3.59 -9.10
C SER A 223 20.67 4.86 -8.33
N GLU A 224 20.83 5.99 -9.01
CA GLU A 224 21.11 7.30 -8.43
C GLU A 224 19.93 7.81 -7.59
N ASP A 225 18.71 7.65 -8.12
CA ASP A 225 17.50 7.99 -7.37
C ASP A 225 17.37 7.11 -6.13
N ALA A 226 17.67 5.81 -6.25
CA ALA A 226 17.64 4.87 -5.14
C ALA A 226 18.62 5.27 -4.02
N VAL A 227 19.85 5.69 -4.35
CA VAL A 227 20.80 6.22 -3.37
C VAL A 227 20.23 7.46 -2.67
N ARG A 228 19.75 8.44 -3.44
CA ARG A 228 19.22 9.70 -2.90
C ARG A 228 18.08 9.48 -1.91
N VAL A 229 17.10 8.63 -2.27
CA VAL A 229 15.93 8.39 -1.41
C VAL A 229 16.26 7.59 -0.15
N ARG A 230 17.24 6.69 -0.22
CA ARG A 230 17.70 5.89 0.92
C ARG A 230 18.50 6.74 1.92
N LEU A 231 19.39 7.60 1.42
CA LEU A 231 20.08 8.60 2.26
C LEU A 231 19.09 9.56 2.93
N ALA A 232 18.12 10.08 2.16
CA ALA A 232 17.08 10.96 2.69
C ALA A 232 16.18 10.27 3.75
N GLY A 233 16.07 8.94 3.71
CA GLY A 233 15.38 8.16 4.72
C GLY A 233 16.22 7.78 5.94
N GLY A 234 17.47 8.24 6.02
CA GLY A 234 18.32 8.14 7.21
C GLY A 234 19.35 7.01 7.22
N TRP A 235 19.41 6.18 6.18
CA TRP A 235 20.48 5.18 6.06
C TRP A 235 21.81 5.86 5.76
N GLN A 236 22.89 5.40 6.41
CA GLN A 236 24.23 5.97 6.26
C GLN A 236 25.08 5.15 5.28
N ASP A 237 24.93 3.82 5.28
CA ASP A 237 25.70 2.90 4.45
C ASP A 237 25.07 2.72 3.05
N VAL A 238 24.95 3.83 2.31
CA VAL A 238 24.33 3.84 0.98
C VAL A 238 25.22 4.56 -0.03
N THR A 239 25.73 3.77 -0.97
CA THR A 239 26.44 4.21 -2.18
C THR A 239 25.82 3.56 -3.41
N LEU A 240 26.20 3.98 -4.62
CA LEU A 240 25.81 3.25 -5.84
C LEU A 240 26.28 1.79 -5.78
N HIS A 241 27.52 1.58 -5.33
CA HIS A 241 28.10 0.24 -5.16
C HIS A 241 27.34 -0.64 -4.16
N SER A 242 26.86 -0.05 -3.06
CA SER A 242 26.02 -0.78 -2.08
C SER A 242 24.67 -1.24 -2.64
N GLY A 243 24.25 -0.70 -3.79
CA GLY A 243 23.02 -1.11 -4.45
C GLY A 243 23.17 -2.52 -5.02
N ALA A 244 22.32 -3.47 -4.63
CA ALA A 244 22.27 -4.78 -5.29
C ALA A 244 21.23 -4.74 -6.42
N LYS A 245 21.71 -4.84 -7.66
CA LYS A 245 20.87 -4.92 -8.87
C LYS A 245 20.64 -6.38 -9.23
N ALA A 246 19.41 -6.70 -9.62
CA ALA A 246 19.03 -8.03 -10.07
C ALA A 246 18.57 -7.99 -11.52
N MET A 247 19.15 -8.84 -12.37
CA MET A 247 18.83 -8.97 -13.79
C MET A 247 18.32 -10.37 -14.08
N LEU A 248 17.07 -10.48 -14.55
CA LEU A 248 16.52 -11.77 -14.97
C LEU A 248 17.00 -12.12 -16.39
N LEU A 249 17.47 -13.34 -16.55
CA LEU A 249 18.05 -13.88 -17.78
C LEU A 249 17.38 -15.19 -18.14
N ARG A 250 17.44 -15.52 -19.43
CA ARG A 250 16.98 -16.79 -20.00
C ARG A 250 18.16 -17.55 -20.60
N THR A 251 18.40 -18.77 -20.13
CA THR A 251 19.45 -19.65 -20.66
C THR A 251 18.98 -20.38 -21.94
N PRO A 252 19.90 -20.95 -22.74
CA PRO A 252 19.54 -21.77 -23.91
C PRO A 252 18.73 -23.03 -23.54
N THR A 253 18.90 -23.52 -22.31
CA THR A 253 18.19 -24.69 -21.75
C THR A 253 16.80 -24.34 -21.22
N ALA A 254 16.28 -23.15 -21.52
CA ALA A 254 14.98 -22.70 -21.04
C ALA A 254 14.89 -22.69 -19.49
N GLN A 255 15.99 -22.32 -18.82
CA GLN A 255 16.03 -22.06 -17.37
C GLN A 255 16.07 -20.56 -17.09
N TRP A 256 15.44 -20.15 -15.99
CA TRP A 256 15.51 -18.78 -15.50
C TRP A 256 16.72 -18.60 -14.58
N LEU A 257 17.45 -17.51 -14.78
CA LEU A 257 18.65 -17.17 -14.03
C LEU A 257 18.56 -15.70 -13.58
N LEU A 258 18.74 -15.44 -12.29
CA LEU A 258 18.85 -14.11 -11.73
C LEU A 258 20.33 -13.78 -11.50
N ALA A 259 20.86 -12.84 -12.26
CA ALA A 259 22.21 -12.31 -12.04
C ALA A 259 22.16 -11.14 -11.06
N VAL A 260 22.90 -11.23 -9.96
CA VAL A 260 22.95 -10.22 -8.89
C VAL A 260 24.35 -9.62 -8.81
N LEU A 261 24.44 -8.29 -8.89
CA LEU A 261 25.70 -7.55 -8.93
C LEU A 261 25.54 -6.15 -8.31
N PRO A 262 26.63 -5.48 -7.88
CA PRO A 262 26.59 -4.07 -7.49
C PRO A 262 25.97 -3.18 -8.59
N ALA A 263 25.29 -2.11 -8.21
CA ALA A 263 24.47 -1.33 -9.14
C ALA A 263 25.29 -0.42 -10.08
N ASP A 264 26.55 -0.15 -9.74
CA ASP A 264 27.49 0.65 -10.51
C ASP A 264 28.40 -0.17 -11.45
N VAL A 265 28.31 -1.50 -11.41
CA VAL A 265 29.10 -2.38 -12.29
C VAL A 265 28.26 -3.03 -13.38
N LYS A 266 28.95 -3.44 -14.46
CA LYS A 266 28.34 -4.07 -15.62
C LYS A 266 28.55 -5.58 -15.59
N LEU A 267 27.56 -6.29 -16.13
CA LEU A 267 27.58 -7.74 -16.27
C LEU A 267 28.49 -8.15 -17.44
N SER A 268 29.44 -9.05 -17.21
CA SER A 268 30.26 -9.63 -18.26
C SER A 268 29.53 -10.77 -18.97
N TRP A 269 29.00 -10.47 -20.16
CA TRP A 269 28.38 -11.48 -21.02
C TRP A 269 29.31 -12.63 -21.37
N LYS A 270 30.62 -12.37 -21.48
CA LYS A 270 31.63 -13.39 -21.76
C LYS A 270 31.71 -14.41 -20.62
N LYS A 271 31.85 -13.94 -19.38
CA LYS A 271 31.93 -14.80 -18.18
C LYS A 271 30.61 -15.57 -17.99
N LEU A 272 29.48 -14.88 -18.11
CA LEU A 272 28.16 -15.51 -17.91
C LEU A 272 27.88 -16.59 -18.96
N ARG A 273 28.11 -16.31 -20.24
CA ARG A 273 27.88 -17.28 -21.33
C ARG A 273 28.84 -18.46 -21.29
N ALA A 274 30.02 -18.31 -20.68
CA ALA A 274 30.90 -19.44 -20.42
C ALA A 274 30.31 -20.42 -19.39
N MET A 275 29.56 -19.91 -18.40
CA MET A 275 28.93 -20.73 -17.36
C MET A 275 27.56 -21.29 -17.76
N HIS A 276 26.74 -20.50 -18.46
CA HIS A 276 25.33 -20.83 -18.72
C HIS A 276 24.97 -21.00 -20.20
N GLY A 277 25.97 -20.90 -21.09
CA GLY A 277 25.83 -21.15 -22.53
C GLY A 277 25.68 -19.89 -23.38
N LYS A 278 26.19 -19.96 -24.62
CA LYS A 278 26.30 -18.84 -25.58
C LYS A 278 24.97 -18.14 -25.89
N GLY A 279 23.85 -18.85 -25.84
CA GLY A 279 22.52 -18.28 -26.11
C GLY A 279 21.86 -17.60 -24.90
N THR A 280 22.56 -17.42 -23.79
CA THR A 280 22.00 -16.69 -22.64
C THR A 280 21.72 -15.24 -23.00
N ARG A 281 20.50 -14.79 -22.70
CA ARG A 281 19.98 -13.45 -23.01
C ARG A 281 19.28 -12.83 -21.79
N ILE A 282 19.10 -11.52 -21.82
CA ILE A 282 18.22 -10.83 -20.88
C ILE A 282 16.76 -11.23 -21.14
N ALA A 283 15.97 -11.30 -20.06
CA ALA A 283 14.53 -11.44 -20.14
C ALA A 283 13.91 -10.15 -20.72
N THR A 284 12.81 -10.30 -21.46
CA THR A 284 11.94 -9.19 -21.88
C THR A 284 11.19 -8.61 -20.67
N GLU A 285 10.61 -7.42 -20.79
CA GLU A 285 9.86 -6.82 -19.68
C GLU A 285 8.66 -7.67 -19.28
N GLU A 286 7.96 -8.26 -20.25
CA GLU A 286 6.84 -9.17 -20.05
C GLU A 286 7.28 -10.43 -19.29
N GLU A 287 8.41 -11.03 -19.68
CA GLU A 287 8.98 -12.19 -18.98
C GLU A 287 9.43 -11.83 -17.56
N VAL A 288 9.97 -10.63 -17.35
CA VAL A 288 10.33 -10.14 -16.00
C VAL A 288 9.08 -10.08 -15.12
N VAL A 289 7.99 -9.49 -15.60
CA VAL A 289 6.73 -9.40 -14.84
C VAL A 289 6.17 -10.80 -14.57
N GLU A 290 6.13 -11.68 -15.56
CA GLU A 290 5.60 -13.05 -15.43
C GLU A 290 6.39 -13.89 -14.41
N VAL A 291 7.72 -13.79 -14.43
CA VAL A 291 8.60 -14.64 -13.63
C VAL A 291 8.79 -14.08 -12.23
N THR A 292 9.01 -12.77 -12.10
CA THR A 292 9.39 -12.12 -10.85
C THR A 292 8.20 -11.51 -10.12
N GLY A 293 7.09 -11.24 -10.82
CA GLY A 293 6.02 -10.44 -10.27
C GLY A 293 6.44 -8.99 -10.01
N CYS A 294 7.38 -8.45 -10.76
CA CYS A 294 7.89 -7.11 -10.52
C CYS A 294 8.03 -6.35 -11.84
N LEU A 295 7.75 -5.06 -11.80
CA LEU A 295 8.17 -4.17 -12.88
C LEU A 295 9.71 -4.11 -12.94
N PRO A 296 10.31 -3.88 -14.12
CA PRO A 296 11.74 -3.61 -14.24
C PRO A 296 12.20 -2.53 -13.25
N GLY A 297 13.36 -2.75 -12.61
CA GLY A 297 13.89 -1.88 -11.56
C GLY A 297 13.27 -2.07 -10.16
N ALA A 298 12.21 -2.89 -10.01
CA ALA A 298 11.68 -3.29 -8.70
C ALA A 298 12.14 -4.68 -8.27
N VAL A 299 12.71 -5.47 -9.18
CA VAL A 299 13.11 -6.86 -8.95
C VAL A 299 14.15 -6.94 -7.81
N PRO A 300 13.84 -7.63 -6.69
CA PRO A 300 14.83 -7.85 -5.64
C PRO A 300 15.85 -8.91 -6.05
N PRO A 301 17.06 -8.93 -5.45
CA PRO A 301 18.03 -10.01 -5.60
C PRO A 301 17.59 -11.32 -4.91
N MET A 302 16.28 -11.55 -4.74
CA MET A 302 15.73 -12.65 -3.95
C MET A 302 14.79 -13.52 -4.78
N ALA A 303 15.35 -14.39 -5.62
CA ALA A 303 14.57 -15.30 -6.44
C ALA A 303 13.67 -16.25 -5.62
N ALA A 304 14.03 -16.54 -4.37
CA ALA A 304 13.18 -17.31 -3.45
C ALA A 304 11.82 -16.66 -3.17
N ALA A 305 11.70 -15.35 -3.40
CA ALA A 305 10.45 -14.61 -3.25
C ALA A 305 9.61 -14.52 -4.56
N PHE A 306 10.09 -15.07 -5.67
CA PHE A 306 9.40 -14.97 -6.95
C PHE A 306 8.26 -15.99 -7.09
N PRO A 307 7.23 -15.70 -7.92
CA PRO A 307 6.19 -16.67 -8.30
C PRO A 307 6.74 -17.90 -9.02
N ARG A 308 7.78 -17.70 -9.84
CA ARG A 308 8.46 -18.75 -10.57
C ARG A 308 9.91 -18.84 -10.13
N GLN A 309 10.39 -20.08 -10.02
CA GLN A 309 11.77 -20.31 -9.60
C GLN A 309 12.76 -19.81 -10.65
N ALA A 310 13.83 -19.18 -10.17
CA ALA A 310 15.01 -18.84 -10.94
C ALA A 310 16.24 -19.24 -10.12
N ALA A 311 17.24 -19.82 -10.79
CA ALA A 311 18.56 -20.00 -10.19
C ALA A 311 19.19 -18.62 -9.96
N VAL A 312 20.08 -18.48 -8.99
CA VAL A 312 20.75 -17.21 -8.70
C VAL A 312 22.26 -17.35 -8.87
N VAL A 313 22.84 -16.43 -9.63
CA VAL A 313 24.28 -16.20 -9.67
C VAL A 313 24.57 -14.79 -9.14
N ALA A 314 25.35 -14.71 -8.08
CA ALA A 314 25.68 -13.45 -7.42
C ALA A 314 27.17 -13.14 -7.59
N ASP A 315 27.50 -11.88 -7.82
CA ASP A 315 28.88 -11.48 -7.95
C ASP A 315 29.64 -11.60 -6.62
N VAL A 316 30.86 -12.12 -6.66
CA VAL A 316 31.72 -12.27 -5.46
C VAL A 316 32.06 -10.96 -4.79
N THR A 317 31.96 -9.82 -5.50
CA THR A 317 32.29 -8.48 -4.99
C THR A 317 31.10 -7.76 -4.35
N LEU A 318 29.93 -8.40 -4.19
CA LEU A 318 28.81 -7.79 -3.48
C LEU A 318 29.28 -7.25 -2.10
N PRO A 319 28.94 -5.99 -1.76
CA PRO A 319 29.44 -5.35 -0.55
C PRO A 319 28.87 -5.98 0.73
N GLU A 320 29.51 -5.72 1.87
CA GLU A 320 29.08 -6.27 3.17
C GLU A 320 27.66 -5.86 3.54
N VAL A 321 27.24 -4.65 3.18
CA VAL A 321 25.86 -4.17 3.30
C VAL A 321 25.30 -3.93 1.90
N ILE A 322 24.17 -4.55 1.61
CA ILE A 322 23.47 -4.41 0.33
C ILE A 322 22.13 -3.69 0.51
N ASN A 323 21.78 -2.88 -0.48
CA ASN A 323 20.58 -2.07 -0.55
C ASN A 323 19.82 -2.36 -1.85
N PHE A 324 18.55 -2.74 -1.80
CA PHE A 324 17.81 -3.11 -3.01
C PHE A 324 16.33 -2.77 -2.92
N ASN A 325 15.70 -2.61 -4.08
CA ASN A 325 14.23 -2.51 -4.18
C ASN A 325 13.63 -3.89 -3.92
N CYS A 326 12.51 -3.94 -3.19
CA CYS A 326 11.97 -5.18 -2.64
C CYS A 326 10.67 -5.63 -3.32
N GLY A 327 10.62 -5.61 -4.64
CA GLY A 327 9.43 -5.93 -5.42
C GLY A 327 8.51 -4.74 -5.68
N LEU A 328 8.82 -3.59 -5.07
CA LEU A 328 8.17 -2.30 -5.31
C LEU A 328 9.24 -1.24 -5.51
N ARG A 329 9.03 -0.30 -6.45
CA ARG A 329 9.93 0.86 -6.66
C ARG A 329 9.88 1.88 -5.51
N THR A 330 8.94 1.73 -4.59
CA THR A 330 8.68 2.64 -3.46
C THR A 330 9.15 2.08 -2.11
N ARG A 331 9.71 0.87 -2.11
CA ARG A 331 10.25 0.23 -0.91
C ARG A 331 11.64 -0.31 -1.17
N SER A 332 12.51 -0.12 -0.18
CA SER A 332 13.86 -0.67 -0.16
C SER A 332 14.06 -1.55 1.07
N ILE A 333 14.96 -2.52 0.92
CA ILE A 333 15.52 -3.31 2.01
C ILE A 333 17.03 -3.08 2.06
N GLN A 334 17.56 -3.01 3.28
CA GLN A 334 18.98 -3.03 3.60
C GLN A 334 19.27 -4.23 4.48
N MET A 335 20.33 -4.97 4.17
CA MET A 335 20.78 -6.10 4.99
C MET A 335 22.27 -6.38 4.80
N LYS A 336 22.86 -7.10 5.75
CA LYS A 336 24.20 -7.64 5.60
C LYS A 336 24.20 -8.75 4.54
N ARG A 337 25.26 -8.83 3.74
CA ARG A 337 25.50 -9.90 2.77
C ARG A 337 25.44 -11.28 3.39
N GLN A 338 25.98 -11.44 4.62
CA GLN A 338 25.89 -12.72 5.35
C GLN A 338 24.42 -13.13 5.61
N CYS A 339 23.54 -12.17 5.92
CA CYS A 339 22.11 -12.44 6.10
C CYS A 339 21.48 -12.88 4.77
N TYR A 340 21.78 -12.15 3.68
CA TYR A 340 21.37 -12.48 2.32
C TYR A 340 21.77 -13.91 1.90
N GLU A 341 23.03 -14.29 2.13
CA GLU A 341 23.55 -15.64 1.84
C GLU A 341 22.83 -16.74 2.61
N SER A 342 22.31 -16.43 3.81
CA SER A 342 21.56 -17.40 4.62
C SER A 342 20.11 -17.63 4.15
N VAL A 343 19.57 -16.74 3.31
CA VAL A 343 18.16 -16.77 2.87
C VAL A 343 17.98 -16.95 1.37
N GLN A 344 19.01 -16.62 0.58
CA GLN A 344 19.00 -16.79 -0.87
C GLN A 344 20.06 -17.82 -1.28
N PRO A 345 19.65 -19.05 -1.66
CA PRO A 345 20.54 -19.98 -2.33
C PRO A 345 21.07 -19.32 -3.62
N ALA A 346 22.39 -19.14 -3.71
CA ALA A 346 23.05 -18.50 -4.84
C ALA A 346 24.44 -19.12 -5.09
N THR A 347 24.83 -19.19 -6.36
CA THR A 347 26.21 -19.46 -6.74
C THR A 347 26.97 -18.14 -6.79
N PHE A 348 28.05 -18.02 -6.01
CA PHE A 348 28.91 -16.85 -6.05
C PHE A 348 30.02 -17.04 -7.09
N ALA A 349 30.12 -16.14 -8.06
CA ALA A 349 31.11 -16.16 -9.13
C ALA A 349 31.49 -14.75 -9.57
N ASP A 350 32.65 -14.58 -10.19
CA ASP A 350 32.99 -13.33 -10.88
C ASP A 350 32.19 -13.23 -12.19
N ILE A 351 31.22 -12.32 -12.23
CA ILE A 351 30.29 -12.13 -13.35
C ILE A 351 30.30 -10.71 -13.91
N ILE A 352 31.22 -9.86 -13.46
CA ILE A 352 31.30 -8.45 -13.87
C ILE A 352 32.42 -8.20 -14.89
N GLU A 353 32.37 -7.06 -15.58
CA GLU A 353 33.34 -6.66 -16.61
C GLU A 353 34.78 -6.50 -16.10
#